data_AF-A0A7M7JBN7-F1
#
_entry.id   AF-A0A7M7JBN7-F1
#
_cell.length_a   1.000
_cell.length_b   1.000
_cell.length_c   1.000
_cell.angle_alpha   90.00
_cell.angle_beta   90.00
_cell.angle_gamma   90.00
#
_symmetry.space_group_name_H-M   'P 1'
#
loop_
_entity.id
_entity.type
_entity.pdbx_description
1 polymer ?
#
loop_
_entity_poly.entity_id
_entity_poly.type
_entity_poly.pdbx_seq_one_letter_code
_entity_poly.pdbx_strand_id
1 'polypeptide(L)'
;MKTFIGLVLVGMAMAAPPASGGPEAGKPPTIEWGKCSQLKPSDSERMTKAAVVEKCVQSLPLPEAGKASQAEIEKHREDVTTCALKAEGWFDDKGVYKFDRARDEIKNKKLASDIETPVLEKHAECQKEAGEKHTSDYIKQVQLYQACMDFNISQICGIKVVS
;
A
#
# COMPACT_ATOMS: atom_id res chain seq x y z
N MET A 1 -51.81 58.92 13.60
CA MET A 1 -52.62 57.75 13.18
C MET A 1 -51.85 57.08 12.04
N LYS A 2 -51.32 55.86 12.12
CA LYS A 2 -51.84 54.62 12.71
C LYS A 2 -50.73 53.79 13.36
N THR A 3 -50.98 53.39 14.59
CA THR A 3 -50.40 52.23 15.30
C THR A 3 -50.87 50.94 14.64
N PHE A 4 -50.10 49.84 14.73
CA PHE A 4 -50.52 48.45 15.01
C PHE A 4 -49.25 47.57 14.96
N ILE A 5 -48.68 47.21 16.12
CA ILE A 5 -48.85 45.95 16.88
C ILE A 5 -48.15 44.77 16.21
N GLY A 6 -47.27 44.15 16.99
CA GLY A 6 -46.34 43.12 16.54
C GLY A 6 -46.91 41.72 16.49
N LEU A 7 -46.05 40.81 16.06
CA LEU A 7 -46.18 39.39 16.32
C LEU A 7 -44.79 38.84 16.63
N VAL A 8 -44.62 38.48 17.91
CA VAL A 8 -43.51 37.66 18.39
C VAL A 8 -43.80 36.23 17.96
N LEU A 9 -42.96 35.65 17.10
CA LEU A 9 -42.93 34.20 16.89
C LEU A 9 -41.83 33.61 17.78
N VAL A 10 -42.26 33.11 18.94
CA VAL A 10 -41.49 32.16 19.75
C VAL A 10 -41.55 30.81 19.02
N GLY A 11 -40.49 30.46 18.31
CA GLY A 11 -40.27 29.11 17.79
C GLY A 11 -39.42 28.33 18.78
N MET A 12 -40.03 27.43 19.56
CA MET A 12 -39.32 26.43 20.34
C MET A 12 -38.75 25.33 19.43
N ALA A 13 -37.43 25.15 19.56
CA ALA A 13 -36.60 23.95 19.42
C ALA A 13 -37.05 22.82 18.46
N MET A 14 -36.13 22.45 17.55
CA MET A 14 -35.44 21.17 17.67
C MET A 14 -33.95 21.38 17.37
N ALA A 15 -33.13 21.35 18.42
CA ALA A 15 -31.71 21.10 18.25
C ALA A 15 -31.57 19.67 17.74
N ALA A 16 -31.13 19.50 16.49
CA ALA A 16 -30.73 18.20 15.99
C ALA A 16 -29.62 17.65 16.92
N PRO A 17 -29.70 16.40 17.38
CA PRO A 17 -28.57 15.79 18.06
C PRO A 17 -27.36 15.82 17.10
N PRO A 18 -26.15 16.16 17.59
CA PRO A 18 -24.95 16.01 16.77
C PRO A 18 -24.87 14.55 16.35
N ALA A 19 -24.65 14.32 15.05
CA ALA A 19 -24.40 13.01 14.49
C ALA A 19 -23.20 12.38 15.21
N SER A 20 -23.48 11.52 16.18
CA SER A 20 -22.50 10.74 16.90
C SER A 20 -22.01 9.60 16.00
N GLY A 21 -20.70 9.55 15.79
CA GLY A 21 -20.00 8.32 15.44
C GLY A 21 -19.85 8.02 13.95
N GLY A 22 -19.18 8.87 13.20
CA GLY A 22 -18.28 8.33 12.17
C GLY A 22 -17.19 7.52 12.89
N PRO A 23 -16.69 6.40 12.31
CA PRO A 23 -15.57 5.68 12.92
C PRO A 23 -14.42 6.68 13.14
N GLU A 24 -13.94 6.79 14.38
CA GLU A 24 -12.73 7.55 14.66
C GLU A 24 -11.66 7.06 13.70
N ALA A 25 -11.18 7.95 12.83
CA ALA A 25 -10.02 7.67 12.02
C ALA A 25 -8.86 7.46 12.99
N GLY A 26 -8.61 6.20 13.34
CA GLY A 26 -7.48 5.81 14.18
C GLY A 26 -6.22 6.44 13.62
N LYS A 27 -5.32 6.89 14.50
CA LYS A 27 -4.03 7.43 14.06
C LYS A 27 -3.39 6.41 13.09
N PRO A 28 -2.84 6.87 11.95
CA PRO A 28 -2.16 5.96 11.05
C PRO A 28 -1.03 5.26 11.81
N PRO A 29 -0.82 3.98 11.56
CA PRO A 29 0.22 3.22 12.25
C PRO A 29 1.59 3.87 12.00
N THR A 30 2.42 3.89 13.02
CA THR A 30 3.82 4.30 12.92
C THR A 30 4.68 3.07 12.66
N ILE A 31 5.68 3.21 11.79
CA ILE A 31 6.61 2.12 11.45
C ILE A 31 7.96 2.41 12.12
N GLU A 32 8.40 1.49 12.97
CA GLU A 32 9.76 1.43 13.49
C GLU A 32 10.63 0.62 12.52
N TRP A 33 11.60 1.28 11.87
CA TRP A 33 12.42 0.68 10.82
C TRP A 33 13.59 -0.18 11.33
N GLY A 34 13.73 -0.30 12.65
CA GLY A 34 14.78 -1.08 13.32
C GLY A 34 16.18 -0.72 12.84
N LYS A 35 16.97 -1.74 12.48
CA LYS A 35 18.35 -1.61 11.98
C LYS A 35 18.45 -1.05 10.56
N CYS A 36 17.32 -0.82 9.89
CA CYS A 36 17.25 -0.50 8.47
C CYS A 36 16.55 0.82 8.20
N SER A 37 16.98 1.91 8.85
CA SER A 37 16.40 3.24 8.68
C SER A 37 16.45 3.74 7.23
N GLN A 38 17.45 3.29 6.45
CA GLN A 38 17.58 3.56 5.02
C GLN A 38 16.47 2.98 4.15
N LEU A 39 15.67 2.04 4.67
CA LEU A 39 14.48 1.51 3.98
C LEU A 39 13.26 2.43 4.11
N LYS A 40 13.30 3.41 5.03
CA LYS A 40 12.24 4.38 5.15
C LYS A 40 12.13 5.18 3.85
N PRO A 41 10.98 5.18 3.16
CA PRO A 41 10.83 5.96 1.96
C PRO A 41 10.83 7.45 2.31
N SER A 42 11.54 8.22 1.49
CA SER A 42 11.46 9.67 1.50
C SER A 42 10.06 10.15 1.11
N ASP A 43 9.73 11.40 1.42
CA ASP A 43 8.44 11.97 1.03
C ASP A 43 8.27 12.02 -0.49
N SER A 44 9.35 12.26 -1.24
CA SER A 44 9.31 12.24 -2.70
C SER A 44 9.04 10.83 -3.24
N GLU A 45 9.66 9.79 -2.69
CA GLU A 45 9.37 8.40 -3.07
C GLU A 45 7.91 8.03 -2.76
N ARG A 46 7.40 8.44 -1.59
CA ARG A 46 6.00 8.22 -1.21
C ARG A 46 5.03 8.91 -2.16
N MET A 47 5.27 10.18 -2.49
CA MET A 47 4.42 10.95 -3.40
C MET A 47 4.44 10.38 -4.81
N THR A 48 5.62 10.02 -5.32
CA THR A 48 5.77 9.44 -6.66
C THR A 48 5.05 8.10 -6.74
N LYS A 49 5.21 7.24 -5.72
CA LYS A 49 4.50 5.96 -5.67
C LYS A 49 2.98 6.16 -5.54
N ALA A 50 2.53 7.08 -4.70
CA ALA A 50 1.11 7.39 -4.54
C ALA A 50 0.48 7.83 -5.87
N ALA A 51 1.17 8.67 -6.66
CA ALA A 51 0.68 9.10 -7.96
C ALA A 51 0.53 7.94 -8.96
N VAL A 52 1.44 6.96 -8.95
CA VAL A 52 1.31 5.75 -9.78
C VAL A 52 0.09 4.92 -9.36
N VAL A 53 -0.07 4.69 -8.05
CA VAL A 53 -1.21 3.92 -7.52
C VAL A 53 -2.53 4.63 -7.82
N GLU A 54 -2.60 5.95 -7.59
CA GLU A 54 -3.79 6.75 -7.87
C GLU A 54 -4.19 6.66 -9.35
N LYS A 55 -3.22 6.81 -10.26
CA LYS A 55 -3.46 6.66 -11.70
C LYS A 55 -4.01 5.27 -12.04
N CYS A 56 -3.47 4.22 -11.43
CA CYS A 56 -3.93 2.85 -11.67
C CYS A 56 -5.35 2.62 -11.12
N VAL A 57 -5.64 3.09 -9.91
CA VAL A 57 -6.99 3.01 -9.30
C VAL A 57 -8.01 3.76 -10.15
N GLN A 58 -7.69 4.96 -10.65
CA GLN A 58 -8.58 5.74 -11.51
C GLN A 58 -8.86 5.09 -12.86
N SER A 59 -7.93 4.27 -13.37
CA SER A 59 -8.06 3.58 -14.66
C SER A 59 -8.82 2.26 -14.59
N LEU A 60 -9.09 1.75 -13.39
CA LEU A 60 -9.73 0.45 -13.16
C LEU A 60 -11.13 0.64 -12.55
N PRO A 61 -12.12 -0.16 -12.96
CA PRO A 61 -13.44 -0.08 -12.36
C PRO A 61 -13.38 -0.44 -10.87
N LEU A 62 -13.89 0.44 -10.02
CA LEU A 62 -14.00 0.20 -8.58
C LEU A 62 -15.11 -0.81 -8.30
N PRO A 63 -14.90 -1.78 -7.39
CA PRO A 63 -15.96 -2.65 -6.91
C PRO A 63 -17.08 -1.84 -6.22
N GLU A 64 -18.34 -2.26 -6.36
CA GLU A 64 -19.48 -1.58 -5.71
C GLU A 64 -19.35 -1.62 -4.19
N ALA A 65 -19.22 -0.44 -3.56
CA ALA A 65 -19.12 -0.32 -2.11
C ALA A 65 -20.33 -0.95 -1.41
N GLY A 66 -20.07 -1.79 -0.41
CA GLY A 66 -21.11 -2.48 0.38
C GLY A 66 -21.77 -3.68 -0.32
N LYS A 67 -21.37 -4.01 -1.55
CA LYS A 67 -21.89 -5.17 -2.30
C LYS A 67 -20.81 -6.07 -2.89
N ALA A 68 -19.60 -5.54 -3.08
CA ALA A 68 -18.49 -6.31 -3.61
C ALA A 68 -18.17 -7.52 -2.73
N SER A 69 -18.05 -8.67 -3.37
CA SER A 69 -17.54 -9.89 -2.75
C SER A 69 -16.04 -9.76 -2.45
N GLN A 70 -15.55 -10.56 -1.51
CA GLN A 70 -14.11 -10.61 -1.20
C GLN A 70 -13.26 -10.95 -2.45
N ALA A 71 -13.79 -11.79 -3.34
CA ALA A 71 -13.10 -12.15 -4.58
C ALA A 71 -12.99 -10.96 -5.56
N GLU A 72 -14.03 -10.13 -5.67
CA GLU A 72 -13.99 -8.92 -6.50
C GLU A 72 -13.03 -7.87 -5.92
N ILE A 73 -12.99 -7.72 -4.59
CA ILE A 73 -12.05 -6.83 -3.92
C ILE A 73 -10.61 -7.30 -4.15
N GLU A 74 -10.35 -8.59 -3.98
CA GLU A 74 -9.01 -9.14 -4.17
C GLU A 74 -8.56 -9.05 -5.63
N LYS A 75 -9.46 -9.36 -6.57
CA LYS A 75 -9.19 -9.18 -7.99
C LYS A 75 -8.85 -7.73 -8.32
N HIS A 76 -9.61 -6.76 -7.79
CA HIS A 76 -9.32 -5.35 -8.02
C HIS A 76 -7.95 -4.95 -7.45
N ARG A 77 -7.57 -5.43 -6.27
CA ARG A 77 -6.23 -5.21 -5.69
C ARG A 77 -5.12 -5.79 -6.55
N GLU A 78 -5.32 -7.01 -7.08
CA GLU A 78 -4.40 -7.65 -8.01
C GLU A 78 -4.25 -6.84 -9.31
N ASP A 79 -5.37 -6.37 -9.88
CA ASP A 79 -5.38 -5.57 -11.10
C ASP A 79 -4.65 -4.22 -10.89
N VAL A 80 -4.89 -3.53 -9.76
CA VAL A 80 -4.18 -2.29 -9.39
C VAL A 80 -2.68 -2.53 -9.21
N THR A 81 -2.31 -3.59 -8.50
CA THR A 81 -0.90 -3.96 -8.27
C THR A 81 -0.19 -4.28 -9.59
N THR A 82 -0.86 -5.02 -10.47
CA THR A 82 -0.37 -5.35 -11.81
C THR A 82 -0.16 -4.10 -12.66
N CYS A 83 -1.11 -3.17 -12.64
CA CYS A 83 -0.98 -1.88 -13.32
C CYS A 83 0.25 -1.11 -12.81
N ALA A 84 0.42 -0.99 -11.50
CA ALA A 84 1.52 -0.22 -10.91
C ALA A 84 2.88 -0.83 -11.24
N LEU A 85 3.02 -2.16 -11.11
CA LEU A 85 4.26 -2.86 -11.45
C LEU A 85 4.63 -2.69 -12.93
N LYS A 86 3.65 -2.75 -13.84
CA LYS A 86 3.86 -2.49 -15.27
C LYS A 86 4.25 -1.04 -15.54
N ALA A 87 3.55 -0.08 -14.93
CA ALA A 87 3.82 1.35 -15.11
C ALA A 87 5.23 1.73 -14.65
N GLU A 88 5.76 1.07 -13.62
CA GLU A 88 7.11 1.26 -13.12
C GLU A 88 8.17 0.42 -13.84
N GLY A 89 7.78 -0.40 -14.82
CA GLY A 89 8.71 -1.20 -15.63
C GLY A 89 9.36 -2.36 -14.87
N TRP A 90 8.66 -2.97 -13.91
CA TRP A 90 9.14 -4.14 -13.15
C TRP A 90 9.14 -5.44 -13.94
N PHE A 91 8.46 -5.46 -15.08
CA PHE A 91 8.47 -6.58 -16.02
C PHE A 91 9.33 -6.24 -17.24
N ASP A 92 9.95 -7.26 -17.83
CA ASP A 92 10.60 -7.14 -19.14
C ASP A 92 9.58 -7.21 -20.29
N ASP A 93 10.07 -7.15 -21.53
CA ASP A 93 9.22 -7.18 -22.74
C ASP A 93 8.49 -8.53 -22.91
N LYS A 94 8.91 -9.57 -22.19
CA LYS A 94 8.27 -10.90 -22.15
C LYS A 94 7.31 -11.05 -20.97
N GLY A 95 7.16 -10.02 -20.15
CA GLY A 95 6.31 -10.04 -18.95
C GLY A 95 6.97 -10.69 -17.73
N VAL A 96 8.26 -11.05 -17.80
CA VAL A 96 9.00 -11.69 -16.70
C VAL A 96 9.42 -10.62 -15.70
N TYR A 97 9.30 -10.93 -14.41
CA TYR A 97 9.69 -10.01 -13.34
C TYR A 97 11.22 -9.83 -13.28
N LYS A 98 11.67 -8.58 -13.14
CA LYS A 98 13.09 -8.20 -13.11
C LYS A 98 13.69 -8.37 -11.71
N PHE A 99 13.96 -9.62 -11.31
CA PHE A 99 14.62 -9.90 -10.02
C PHE A 99 15.98 -9.21 -9.88
N ASP A 100 16.77 -9.12 -10.95
CA ASP A 100 18.05 -8.40 -10.94
C ASP A 100 17.89 -6.93 -10.55
N ARG A 101 16.83 -6.26 -11.03
CA ARG A 101 16.51 -4.89 -10.62
C ARG A 101 16.19 -4.84 -9.13
N ALA A 102 15.41 -5.78 -8.60
CA ALA A 102 15.10 -5.83 -7.17
C ALA A 102 16.36 -6.01 -6.31
N ARG A 103 17.32 -6.83 -6.77
CA ARG A 103 18.64 -6.98 -6.14
C ARG A 103 19.41 -5.66 -6.12
N ASP A 104 19.41 -4.94 -7.24
CA ASP A 104 20.14 -3.68 -7.37
C ASP A 104 19.50 -2.59 -6.50
N GLU A 105 18.17 -2.56 -6.38
CA GLU A 105 17.46 -1.69 -5.42
C GLU A 105 17.89 -1.98 -3.98
N ILE A 106 18.01 -3.25 -3.57
CA ILE A 106 18.52 -3.62 -2.23
C ILE A 106 19.92 -3.05 -2.01
N LYS A 107 20.84 -3.24 -2.95
CA LYS A 107 22.22 -2.73 -2.88
C LYS A 107 22.27 -1.19 -2.85
N ASN A 108 21.38 -0.55 -3.61
CA ASN A 108 21.31 0.91 -3.68
C ASN A 108 20.80 1.55 -2.39
N LYS A 109 20.11 0.79 -1.53
CA LYS A 109 19.77 1.24 -0.17
C LYS A 109 20.99 1.33 0.75
N LYS A 110 22.13 0.77 0.37
CA LYS A 110 23.40 0.84 1.11
C LYS A 110 23.22 0.41 2.57
N LEU A 111 22.63 -0.78 2.76
CA LEU A 111 22.47 -1.34 4.10
C LEU A 111 23.86 -1.61 4.70
N ALA A 112 23.97 -1.66 6.02
CA ALA A 112 25.21 -2.11 6.65
C ALA A 112 25.55 -3.53 6.16
N SER A 113 26.84 -3.86 5.99
CA SER A 113 27.24 -5.11 5.32
C SER A 113 26.75 -6.38 6.02
N ASP A 114 26.63 -6.33 7.35
CA ASP A 114 26.08 -7.40 8.20
C ASP A 114 24.56 -7.59 8.05
N ILE A 115 23.88 -6.61 7.45
CA ILE A 115 22.46 -6.65 7.10
C ILE A 115 22.27 -6.94 5.60
N GLU A 116 23.06 -6.30 4.73
CA GLU A 116 22.94 -6.45 3.28
C GLU A 116 23.16 -7.89 2.84
N THR A 117 24.19 -8.55 3.38
CA THR A 117 24.53 -9.94 3.03
C THR A 117 23.36 -10.90 3.26
N PRO A 118 22.76 -10.99 4.48
CA PRO A 118 21.63 -11.89 4.70
C PRO A 118 20.37 -11.46 3.91
N VAL A 119 20.15 -10.17 3.66
CA VAL A 119 19.02 -9.73 2.81
C VAL A 119 19.20 -10.21 1.36
N LEU A 120 20.43 -10.14 0.83
CA LEU A 120 20.73 -10.62 -0.52
C LEU A 120 20.67 -12.16 -0.63
N GLU A 121 21.04 -12.88 0.42
CA GLU A 121 20.84 -14.34 0.51
C GLU A 121 19.33 -14.66 0.45
N LYS A 122 18.51 -13.96 1.22
CA LYS A 122 17.04 -14.12 1.19
C LYS A 122 16.43 -13.70 -0.13
N HIS A 123 16.97 -12.69 -0.80
CA HIS A 123 16.59 -12.36 -2.16
C HIS A 123 16.76 -13.55 -3.11
N ALA A 124 17.91 -14.23 -3.07
CA ALA A 124 18.15 -15.39 -3.92
C ALA A 124 17.21 -16.57 -3.58
N GLU A 125 16.99 -16.84 -2.29
CA GLU A 125 16.05 -17.87 -1.84
C GLU A 125 14.60 -17.57 -2.28
N CYS A 126 14.11 -16.36 -2.02
CA CYS A 126 12.75 -15.94 -2.37
C CYS A 126 12.54 -15.90 -3.89
N GLN A 127 13.55 -15.47 -4.66
CA GLN A 127 13.51 -15.51 -6.12
C GLN A 127 13.37 -16.96 -6.60
N LYS A 128 14.19 -17.87 -6.07
CA LYS A 128 14.15 -19.28 -6.43
C LYS A 128 12.77 -19.89 -6.12
N GLU A 129 12.27 -19.68 -4.90
CA GLU A 129 10.97 -20.22 -4.49
C GLU A 129 9.84 -19.70 -5.38
N ALA A 130 9.81 -18.39 -5.65
CA ALA A 130 8.81 -17.78 -6.52
C ALA A 130 8.90 -18.33 -7.96
N GLY A 131 10.12 -18.47 -8.48
CA GLY A 131 10.39 -19.02 -9.81
C GLY A 131 9.93 -20.46 -9.97
N GLU A 132 10.14 -21.30 -8.95
CA GLU A 132 9.76 -22.71 -8.96
C GLU A 132 8.25 -22.92 -8.77
N LYS A 133 7.60 -22.13 -7.91
CA LYS A 133 6.17 -22.26 -7.62
C LYS A 133 5.26 -21.62 -8.68
N HIS A 134 5.75 -20.59 -9.37
CA HIS A 134 5.00 -19.83 -10.36
C HIS A 134 5.85 -19.59 -11.61
N THR A 135 5.90 -20.58 -12.50
CA THR A 135 6.75 -20.56 -13.70
C THR A 135 6.18 -19.72 -14.85
N SER A 136 4.86 -19.56 -14.91
CA SER A 136 4.16 -18.82 -15.99
C SER A 136 3.17 -17.77 -15.49
N ASP A 137 2.90 -17.73 -14.18
CA ASP A 137 2.02 -16.74 -13.55
C ASP A 137 2.88 -15.69 -12.86
N TYR A 138 3.36 -14.71 -13.63
CA TYR A 138 4.33 -13.73 -13.14
C TYR A 138 3.77 -12.80 -12.06
N ILE A 139 2.44 -12.63 -11.97
CA ILE A 139 1.83 -11.84 -10.89
C ILE A 139 1.90 -12.60 -9.58
N LYS A 140 1.49 -13.88 -9.56
CA LYS A 140 1.63 -14.71 -8.35
C LYS A 140 3.07 -14.94 -7.97
N GLN A 141 3.97 -15.05 -8.96
CA GLN A 141 5.42 -15.08 -8.72
C GLN A 141 5.87 -13.85 -7.94
N VAL A 142 5.46 -12.65 -8.37
CA VAL A 142 5.82 -11.41 -7.69
C VAL A 142 5.21 -11.32 -6.30
N GLN A 143 3.93 -11.67 -6.13
CA GLN A 143 3.26 -11.64 -4.83
C GLN A 143 3.97 -12.55 -3.81
N LEU A 144 4.32 -13.78 -4.22
CA LEU A 144 5.05 -14.71 -3.37
C LEU A 144 6.46 -14.18 -3.04
N TYR A 145 7.18 -13.67 -4.04
CA TYR A 145 8.50 -13.06 -3.84
C TYR A 145 8.44 -11.87 -2.87
N GLN A 146 7.48 -10.96 -3.06
CA GLN A 146 7.31 -9.77 -2.22
C GLN A 146 6.98 -10.17 -0.79
N ALA A 147 6.03 -11.08 -0.57
CA ALA A 147 5.68 -11.56 0.77
C ALA A 147 6.87 -12.25 1.46
N CYS A 148 7.64 -13.07 0.73
CA CYS A 148 8.85 -13.71 1.24
C CYS A 148 9.92 -12.69 1.63
N MET A 149 10.16 -11.68 0.79
CA MET A 149 11.12 -10.62 1.08
C MET A 149 10.68 -9.72 2.23
N ASP A 150 9.42 -9.29 2.26
CA ASP A 150 8.87 -8.45 3.32
C ASP A 150 8.98 -9.13 4.69
N PHE A 151 8.68 -10.44 4.75
CA PHE A 151 8.87 -11.23 5.96
C PHE A 151 10.33 -11.24 6.41
N ASN A 152 11.26 -11.64 5.52
CA ASN A 152 12.67 -11.78 5.86
C ASN A 152 13.33 -10.44 6.20
N ILE A 153 13.06 -9.39 5.42
CA ILE A 153 13.55 -8.03 5.70
C ILE A 153 13.03 -7.57 7.05
N SER A 154 11.74 -7.79 7.36
CA SER A 154 11.18 -7.39 8.66
C SER A 154 11.89 -8.11 9.82
N GLN A 155 12.21 -9.40 9.68
CA GLN A 155 12.94 -10.15 10.71
C GLN A 155 14.40 -9.68 10.85
N ILE A 156 15.13 -9.55 9.74
CA ILE A 156 16.55 -9.15 9.75
C ILE A 156 16.70 -7.73 10.30
N CYS A 157 15.85 -6.82 9.85
CA CYS A 157 15.88 -5.41 10.24
C CYS A 157 15.23 -5.17 11.61
N GLY A 158 14.38 -6.07 12.10
CA GLY A 158 13.60 -5.86 13.31
C GLY A 158 12.52 -4.78 13.15
N ILE A 159 11.86 -4.74 11.99
CA ILE A 159 10.81 -3.76 11.68
C ILE A 159 9.55 -4.07 12.50
N LYS A 160 8.90 -3.04 13.04
CA LYS A 160 7.65 -3.15 13.79
C LYS A 160 6.63 -2.11 13.34
N VAL A 161 5.37 -2.52 13.30
CA VAL A 161 4.24 -1.63 13.13
C VAL A 161 3.65 -1.38 14.51
N VAL A 162 3.62 -0.13 14.94
CA VAL A 162 3.05 0.30 16.22
C VAL A 162 1.83 1.17 15.96
N SER A 163 0.77 0.94 16.72
CA SER A 163 -0.54 1.57 16.57
C SER A 163 -1.03 2.07 17.92
#